data_AF-A0A182WGG0-F1
#
_entry.id   AF-A0A182WGG0-F1
#
_cell.length_a   1.000
_cell.length_b   1.000
_cell.length_c   1.000
_cell.angle_alpha   90.00
_cell.angle_beta   90.00
_cell.angle_gamma   90.00
#
_symmetry.space_group_name_H-M   'P 1'
#
loop_
_entity.id
_entity.type
_entity.pdbx_description
1 polymer ?
#
loop_
_entity_poly.entity_id
_entity_poly.type
_entity_poly.pdbx_seq_one_letter_code
_entity_poly.pdbx_strand_id
1 'polypeptide(L)' 'MDAFPLTPDGVWVTSEQFTKFIKTGIADKNDYPLYFEKVIYEADIDENVELNHNFLNVTAKTHGEACSTFSNQGILFPSV' A
#
# COMPACT_ATOMS: atom_id res chain seq x y z
N MET A 1 -26.94 -20.88 -34.74
CA MET A 1 -28.07 -20.12 -34.18
C MET A 1 -28.84 -21.13 -33.37
N ASP A 2 -28.60 -21.18 -32.06
CA ASP A 2 -29.12 -22.24 -31.21
C ASP A 2 -30.59 -21.94 -30.91
N ALA A 3 -31.48 -22.80 -31.39
CA ALA A 3 -32.91 -22.70 -31.12
C ALA A 3 -33.16 -23.12 -29.66
N PHE A 4 -33.70 -22.22 -28.84
CA PHE A 4 -34.09 -22.57 -27.48
C PHE A 4 -35.27 -23.54 -27.51
N PRO A 5 -35.26 -24.61 -26.69
CA PRO A 5 -36.33 -25.60 -26.68
C PRO A 5 -37.64 -24.94 -26.21
N LEU A 6 -38.73 -25.21 -26.95
CA LEU A 6 -40.08 -24.86 -26.54
C LEU A 6 -40.56 -25.84 -25.48
N THR A 7 -41.20 -25.34 -24.43
CA THR A 7 -41.98 -26.21 -23.53
C THR A 7 -43.25 -26.69 -24.25
N PRO A 8 -43.88 -27.81 -23.82
CA PRO A 8 -45.03 -28.41 -24.53
C PRO A 8 -46.26 -27.49 -24.69
N ASP A 9 -46.35 -26.43 -23.88
CA ASP A 9 -47.37 -25.38 -23.92
C ASP A 9 -47.02 -24.21 -24.85
N GLY A 10 -45.94 -24.33 -25.64
CA GLY A 10 -45.57 -23.35 -26.67
C GLY A 10 -44.89 -22.09 -26.13
N VAL A 11 -44.46 -22.10 -24.86
CA VAL A 11 -43.72 -20.99 -24.26
C VAL A 11 -42.23 -21.14 -24.61
N TRP A 12 -41.63 -20.07 -25.12
CA TRP A 12 -40.18 -20.01 -25.29
C TRP A 12 -39.52 -19.93 -23.92
N VAL A 13 -38.53 -20.81 -23.66
CA VAL A 13 -37.62 -20.62 -22.53
C VAL A 13 -36.81 -19.35 -22.81
N THR A 14 -37.23 -18.25 -22.20
CA THR A 14 -36.43 -17.03 -22.21
C THR A 14 -35.18 -17.35 -21.39
N SER A 15 -33.99 -17.18 -21.97
CA SER A 15 -32.76 -17.27 -21.18
C SER A 15 -32.85 -16.20 -20.10
N GLU A 16 -33.09 -16.57 -18.84
CA GLU A 16 -33.09 -15.62 -17.73
C GLU A 16 -31.74 -14.89 -17.74
N GLN A 17 -31.76 -13.59 -18.04
CA GLN A 17 -30.55 -12.79 -18.06
C GLN A 17 -30.12 -12.51 -16.62
N PHE A 18 -29.18 -13.30 -16.11
CA PHE A 18 -28.60 -13.10 -14.80
C PHE A 18 -27.48 -12.06 -14.86
N THR A 19 -27.67 -10.94 -14.18
CA THR A 19 -26.61 -9.95 -13.94
C THR A 19 -25.91 -10.26 -12.63
N LYS A 20 -24.59 -10.50 -12.66
CA LYS A 20 -23.76 -10.69 -11.46
C LYS A 20 -22.83 -9.50 -11.25
N PHE A 21 -23.01 -8.81 -10.13
CA PHE A 21 -22.09 -7.76 -9.72
C PHE A 21 -20.90 -8.38 -8.99
N ILE A 22 -19.69 -8.13 -9.50
CA ILE A 22 -18.44 -8.51 -8.84
C ILE A 22 -17.82 -7.23 -8.30
N LYS A 23 -17.61 -7.16 -6.99
CA LYS A 23 -16.86 -6.08 -6.34
C LYS A 23 -15.48 -6.60 -5.99
N THR A 24 -14.45 -6.00 -6.56
CA THR A 24 -13.04 -6.27 -6.22
C THR A 24 -12.46 -5.06 -5.52
N GLY A 25 -11.78 -5.28 -4.39
CA GLY A 25 -10.94 -4.28 -3.74
C GLY A 25 -9.47 -4.64 -3.93
N ILE A 26 -8.60 -3.64 -4.07
CA ILE A 26 -7.15 -3.82 -4.00
C ILE A 26 -6.77 -3.48 -2.57
N ALA A 27 -6.22 -4.46 -1.86
CA ALA A 27 -5.56 -4.18 -0.59
C ALA A 27 -4.16 -3.66 -0.91
N ASP A 28 -3.81 -2.52 -0.31
CA ASP A 28 -2.47 -1.96 -0.34
C ASP A 28 -1.51 -2.96 0.32
N LYS A 29 -0.46 -3.32 -0.39
CA LYS A 29 0.60 -4.20 0.11
C LYS A 29 1.84 -3.36 0.24
N ASN A 30 2.60 -3.57 1.31
CA ASN A 30 3.88 -2.90 1.52
C ASN A 30 4.95 -3.43 0.54
N ASP A 31 4.78 -3.11 -0.74
CA ASP A 31 5.60 -3.58 -1.86
C ASP A 31 6.70 -2.57 -2.20
N TYR A 32 6.71 -1.39 -1.55
CA TYR A 32 7.73 -0.35 -1.73
C TYR A 32 8.69 -0.29 -0.54
N PRO A 33 9.90 -0.87 -0.64
CA PRO A 33 10.89 -0.75 0.41
C PRO A 33 11.29 0.70 0.63
N LEU A 34 11.49 1.05 1.90
CA LEU A 34 12.02 2.35 2.29
C LEU A 34 13.44 2.54 1.74
N TYR A 35 13.74 3.74 1.26
CA TYR A 35 15.07 4.13 0.80
C TYR A 35 15.51 5.42 1.49
N PHE A 36 16.81 5.53 1.74
CA PHE A 36 17.41 6.77 2.19
C PHE A 36 17.79 7.63 0.99
N GLU A 37 17.63 8.95 1.12
CA GLU A 37 17.97 9.91 0.06
C GLU A 37 19.48 10.01 -0.17
N LYS A 38 20.28 9.80 0.88
CA LYS A 38 21.74 9.74 0.79
C LYS A 38 22.23 8.36 1.21
N VAL A 39 23.30 7.92 0.55
CA VAL A 39 24.02 6.69 0.90
C VAL A 39 24.77 6.85 2.22
N ILE A 40 25.25 8.08 2.49
CA ILE A 40 26.02 8.42 3.69
C ILE A 40 25.49 9.76 4.23
N TYR A 41 25.25 9.81 5.54
CA TYR A 41 24.97 11.04 6.28
C TYR A 41 26.09 11.27 7.30
N GLU A 42 26.80 12.37 7.13
CA GLU A 42 27.89 12.81 8.00
C GLU A 42 27.53 14.17 8.60
N ALA A 43 27.91 14.38 9.85
CA ALA A 43 27.76 15.64 10.57
C ALA A 43 28.98 15.84 11.46
N ASP A 44 29.59 17.03 11.37
CA ASP A 44 30.67 17.45 12.26
C ASP A 44 30.07 18.10 13.51
N ILE A 45 30.63 17.76 14.68
CA ILE A 45 30.10 18.17 15.99
C ILE A 45 31.21 18.84 16.81
N ASP A 46 30.85 19.91 17.53
CA ASP A 46 31.74 20.61 18.48
C ASP A 46 31.85 19.86 19.81
N GLU A 47 33.03 19.90 20.43
CA GLU A 47 33.32 19.19 21.69
C GLU A 47 32.50 19.73 22.88
N ASN A 48 32.00 20.96 22.81
CA ASN A 48 31.31 21.65 23.90
C ASN A 48 29.78 21.64 23.75
N VAL A 49 29.22 20.73 22.95
CA VAL A 49 27.77 20.67 22.76
C VAL A 49 27.05 20.15 24.00
N GLU A 50 25.95 20.83 24.34
CA GLU A 50 25.05 20.45 25.42
C GLU A 50 24.39 19.07 25.20
N LEU A 51 24.08 18.41 26.31
CA LEU A 51 23.40 17.12 26.32
C LEU A 51 22.02 17.21 25.64
N ASN A 52 21.63 16.14 24.96
CA ASN A 52 20.37 16.01 24.21
C ASN A 52 20.24 16.92 22.97
N HIS A 53 21.34 17.52 22.50
CA HIS A 53 21.33 18.19 21.20
C HIS A 53 21.11 17.19 20.06
N ASN A 54 20.19 17.51 19.14
CA ASN A 54 19.94 16.69 17.97
C ASN A 54 20.84 17.13 16.81
N PHE A 55 21.68 16.22 16.32
CA PHE A 55 22.70 16.53 15.31
C PHE A 55 22.29 16.13 13.89
N LEU A 56 21.48 15.10 13.75
CA LEU A 56 21.17 14.54 12.45
C LEU A 56 19.77 13.94 12.47
N ASN A 57 18.93 14.46 11.58
CA ASN A 57 17.65 13.86 11.27
C ASN A 57 17.75 13.12 9.93
N VAL A 58 17.57 11.79 9.97
CA VAL A 58 17.61 10.95 8.78
C VAL A 58 16.19 10.48 8.47
N THR A 59 15.75 10.74 7.23
CA THR A 59 14.42 10.36 6.76
C THR A 59 14.54 9.35 5.63
N ALA A 60 13.83 8.24 5.75
CA ALA A 60 13.63 7.30 4.65
C ALA A 60 12.30 7.58 3.93
N LYS A 61 12.29 7.41 2.61
CA LYS A 61 11.14 7.67 1.72
C LYS A 61 10.69 6.38 1.05
N THR A 62 9.48 6.34 0.50
CA THR A 62 8.98 5.24 -0.37
C THR A 62 8.77 5.77 -1.79
N HIS A 63 8.87 4.90 -2.80
CA HIS A 63 8.78 5.30 -4.22
C HIS A 63 7.35 5.36 -4.78
N GLY A 64 6.33 4.86 -4.06
CA GLY A 64 5.04 4.60 -4.70
C GLY A 64 3.79 4.66 -3.84
N GLU A 65 3.89 4.83 -2.53
CA GLU A 65 2.71 4.89 -1.65
C GLU A 65 2.78 6.14 -0.78
N ALA A 66 1.64 6.79 -0.56
CA ALA A 66 1.53 8.07 0.11
C ALA A 66 2.45 8.13 1.35
N CYS A 67 3.31 9.15 1.41
CA CYS A 67 4.23 9.38 2.51
C CYS A 67 3.45 9.43 3.83
N SER A 68 3.50 8.35 4.59
CA SER A 68 3.09 8.34 5.98
C SER A 68 4.18 9.06 6.75
N THR A 69 3.98 10.37 6.98
CA THR A 69 4.81 11.17 7.87
C THR A 69 4.67 10.62 9.28
N PHE A 70 5.61 9.80 9.73
CA PHE A 70 5.67 9.34 11.11
C PHE A 70 6.46 10.35 11.94
N SER A 71 5.74 11.13 12.76
CA SER A 71 6.36 11.97 13.80
C SER A 71 6.84 11.11 14.96
N ASN A 72 7.88 11.57 15.67
CA ASN A 72 8.61 10.91 16.76
C ASN A 72 7.73 10.28 17.86
N GLN A 73 7.16 9.10 17.59
CA GLN A 73 6.56 8.18 18.55
C GLN A 73 6.98 6.76 18.13
N GLY A 74 8.15 6.34 18.62
CA GLY A 74 8.53 4.93 18.82
C GLY A 74 8.59 4.02 17.58
N ILE A 75 9.75 3.97 16.92
CA ILE A 75 10.09 2.82 16.08
C ILE A 75 10.80 1.80 16.98
N LEU A 76 10.05 0.78 17.41
CA LEU A 76 10.64 -0.50 17.84
C LEU A 76 11.16 -1.18 16.58
N PHE A 77 12.48 -1.19 16.38
CA PHE A 77 13.08 -2.15 15.46
C PHE A 77 12.84 -3.55 16.04
N PRO A 78 12.27 -4.52 15.29
CA PRO A 78 12.32 -5.90 15.73
C PRO A 78 13.79 -6.30 15.87
N SER A 79 14.19 -6.73 17.06
CA SER A 79 15.50 -7.36 17.27
C SER A 79 15.57 -8.62 16.40
N VAL A 80 16.62 -8.74 15.60
CA VAL A 80 17.03 -10.01 15.01
C VAL A 80 17.70 -10.85 16.08
#